data_AF-A0A496N2Z3-F1
#
_entry.id   AF-A0A496N2Z3-F1
#
_cell.length_a   1.000
_cell.length_b   1.000
_cell.length_c   1.000
_cell.angle_alpha   90.00
_cell.angle_beta   90.00
_cell.angle_gamma   90.00
#
_symmetry.space_group_name_H-M   'P 1'
#
loop_
_entity.id
_entity.type
_entity.pdbx_description
1 polymer ?
#
loop_
_entity_poly.entity_id
_entity_poly.type
_entity_poly.pdbx_seq_one_letter_code
_entity_poly.pdbx_strand_id
1 'polypeptide(L)'
;LYEGQNGGGSNNKLGKTAAATVSEKQLIGRGVRYFPFAFEDKQPNKRKFDNDMQHELRILEELFYYTHDEQSRYISELKNELRKDGYLPEKDDDKVLATFKLKSEYADNKDFRDLLIWANKKIPNPNAKSNNAYSLKANPQTLSFQVHGNQLLQETQFKANANDEIALQLGIQNNFTQTIKMSEMERHIFNKALHIKGKNSQSLFHFDRLQSKLNIQNRNELQNNLLKDWKIEFLGLEQDKQISPDDKLAGCLKILELVEKHLNESDKPFIGTKEFTPKKLWEIFGTPKQKWVKKDDVKTTIATQNDWYVMDNFAGTSLEEALIQFISERLGDLKSKYDVHLIRNEEVFKLNNFADGEGFMPDFILLLKDKQKSSSDSVDDFLHYQIFIEPKGEHLVENDRWKEAFLEEITVEYGKDKILQKDTPHYRLIGLPFFTDNKKNPKEYGQFTESFPLGAVSPEK
;
A
#
# COMPACT_ATOMS: atom_id res chain seq x y z
N LEU A 1 -6.10 -26.86 38.62
CA LEU A 1 -4.92 -26.91 39.51
C LEU A 1 -4.15 -28.18 39.17
N TYR A 2 -3.14 -28.05 38.29
CA TYR A 2 -2.23 -29.13 37.89
C TYR A 2 -1.00 -29.08 38.81
N GLU A 3 -1.10 -29.64 40.01
CA GLU A 3 0.00 -29.65 40.99
C GLU A 3 1.10 -30.69 40.72
N GLY A 4 1.05 -31.40 39.59
CA GLY A 4 1.94 -32.55 39.33
C GLY A 4 2.87 -32.46 38.11
N GLN A 5 2.79 -31.43 37.27
CA GLN A 5 3.58 -31.38 36.02
C GLN A 5 4.89 -30.59 36.10
N ASN A 6 5.07 -29.73 37.11
CA ASN A 6 6.28 -28.91 37.26
C ASN A 6 7.26 -29.41 38.34
N GLY A 7 7.02 -30.61 38.89
CA GLY A 7 7.92 -31.23 39.87
C GLY A 7 9.10 -31.89 39.19
N GLY A 8 10.29 -31.29 39.32
CA GLY A 8 11.54 -31.77 38.74
C GLY A 8 11.86 -33.22 39.08
N GLY A 9 11.73 -34.09 38.09
CA GLY A 9 12.31 -35.44 38.09
C GLY A 9 13.64 -35.45 37.33
N SER A 10 14.68 -35.99 37.94
CA SER A 10 16.03 -36.13 37.39
C SER A 10 16.07 -36.98 36.11
N ASN A 11 15.83 -36.38 34.95
CA ASN A 11 16.16 -36.97 33.66
C ASN A 11 17.31 -36.20 33.02
N ASN A 12 18.52 -36.54 33.45
CA ASN A 12 19.77 -36.27 32.73
C ASN A 12 19.83 -37.12 31.46
N LYS A 13 18.99 -36.82 30.47
CA LYS A 13 19.21 -37.25 29.09
C LYS A 13 19.13 -36.03 28.18
N LEU A 14 20.32 -35.52 27.82
CA LEU A 14 20.52 -34.67 26.66
C LEU A 14 19.69 -35.24 25.49
N GLY A 15 18.72 -34.48 25.00
CA GLY A 15 18.10 -34.73 23.69
C GLY A 15 16.66 -35.28 23.67
N LYS A 16 15.97 -35.48 24.80
CA LYS A 16 14.51 -35.72 24.77
C LYS A 16 13.75 -34.51 25.30
N THR A 17 13.16 -33.75 24.38
CA THR A 17 12.15 -32.72 24.71
C THR A 17 11.08 -33.36 25.58
N ALA A 18 10.81 -32.80 26.76
CA ALA A 18 9.73 -33.29 27.61
C ALA A 18 8.42 -33.13 26.82
N ALA A 19 7.64 -34.21 26.69
CA ALA A 19 6.35 -34.16 25.97
C ALA A 19 5.39 -33.08 26.52
N ALA A 20 5.59 -32.68 27.79
CA ALA A 20 4.92 -31.55 28.43
C ALA A 20 5.15 -30.22 27.67
N THR A 21 6.40 -29.87 27.33
CA THR A 21 6.75 -28.60 26.67
C THR A 21 6.10 -28.46 25.28
N VAL A 22 5.99 -29.56 24.52
CA VAL A 22 5.31 -29.56 23.21
C VAL A 22 3.80 -29.39 23.36
N SER A 23 3.19 -30.04 24.35
CA SER A 23 1.75 -29.93 24.63
C SER A 23 1.35 -28.52 25.11
N GLU A 24 2.26 -27.83 25.80
CA GLU A 24 2.02 -26.47 26.30
C GLU A 24 2.32 -25.40 25.25
N LYS A 25 3.26 -25.63 24.34
CA LYS A 25 3.38 -24.81 23.11
C LYS A 25 2.05 -24.81 22.34
N GLN A 26 1.40 -25.97 22.23
CA GLN A 26 0.05 -26.05 21.64
C GLN A 26 -0.99 -25.31 22.49
N LEU A 27 -0.88 -25.32 23.82
CA LEU A 27 -1.76 -24.57 24.71
C LEU A 27 -1.63 -23.04 24.50
N ILE A 28 -0.41 -22.52 24.43
CA ILE A 28 -0.15 -21.12 24.09
C ILE A 28 -0.68 -20.81 22.69
N GLY A 29 -0.43 -21.67 21.71
CA GLY A 29 -0.95 -21.52 20.36
C GLY A 29 -2.48 -21.50 20.26
N ARG A 30 -3.22 -22.10 21.20
CA ARG A 30 -4.69 -21.98 21.27
C ARG A 30 -5.15 -20.59 21.69
N GLY A 31 -4.34 -19.89 22.49
CA GLY A 31 -4.58 -18.53 22.99
C GLY A 31 -3.99 -17.42 22.12
N VAL A 32 -2.96 -17.70 21.31
CA VAL A 32 -2.40 -16.74 20.34
C VAL A 32 -3.29 -16.69 19.10
N ARG A 33 -4.24 -15.75 19.08
CA ARG A 33 -5.03 -15.43 17.89
C ARG A 33 -4.92 -13.95 17.59
N TYR A 34 -4.89 -13.59 16.31
CA TYR A 34 -5.02 -12.19 15.94
C TYR A 34 -6.41 -11.70 16.33
N PHE A 35 -6.46 -10.64 17.13
CA PHE A 35 -7.68 -9.89 17.35
C PHE A 35 -7.99 -9.12 16.06
N PRO A 36 -9.12 -9.38 15.37
CA PRO A 36 -9.38 -8.84 14.04
C PRO A 36 -9.97 -7.42 14.10
N PHE A 37 -9.38 -6.54 14.91
CA PHE A 37 -9.85 -5.16 15.03
C PHE A 37 -9.35 -4.31 13.87
N ALA A 38 -10.22 -3.41 13.40
CA ALA A 38 -9.84 -2.36 12.46
C ALA A 38 -9.17 -1.21 13.22
N PHE A 39 -8.07 -0.70 12.69
CA PHE A 39 -7.40 0.50 13.21
C PHE A 39 -6.73 1.23 12.05
N GLU A 40 -7.19 2.45 11.78
CA GLU A 40 -6.74 3.27 10.66
C GLU A 40 -6.68 2.50 9.33
N ASP A 41 -5.54 2.52 8.66
CA ASP A 41 -5.21 1.81 7.41
C ASP A 41 -4.51 0.46 7.65
N LYS A 42 -4.36 0.04 8.91
CA LYS A 42 -3.69 -1.22 9.23
C LYS A 42 -4.61 -2.41 8.97
N GLN A 43 -4.05 -3.48 8.41
CA GLN A 43 -4.82 -4.67 8.04
C GLN A 43 -5.44 -5.34 9.28
N PRO A 44 -6.76 -5.64 9.30
CA PRO A 44 -7.43 -6.17 10.49
C PRO A 44 -6.82 -7.47 11.03
N ASN A 45 -6.46 -8.40 10.16
CA ASN A 45 -5.95 -9.73 10.51
C ASN A 45 -4.42 -9.81 10.58
N LYS A 46 -3.76 -8.69 10.89
CA LYS A 46 -2.31 -8.61 11.12
C LYS A 46 -2.01 -7.83 12.39
N ARG A 47 -0.81 -8.05 12.94
CA ARG A 47 -0.23 -7.21 14.00
C ARG A 47 0.04 -5.82 13.45
N LYS A 48 -0.15 -4.82 14.30
CA LYS A 48 -0.22 -3.41 13.97
C LYS A 48 0.84 -2.61 14.71
N PHE A 49 1.26 -3.04 15.90
CA PHE A 49 2.06 -2.23 16.83
C PHE A 49 3.40 -2.87 17.19
N ASP A 50 3.97 -3.70 16.30
CA ASP A 50 5.30 -4.31 16.49
C ASP A 50 6.42 -3.26 16.67
N ASN A 51 6.31 -2.15 15.96
CA ASN A 51 7.25 -1.02 16.01
C ASN A 51 6.73 0.15 16.86
N ASP A 52 5.62 -0.03 17.59
CA ASP A 52 4.97 1.03 18.36
C ASP A 52 4.70 0.60 19.80
N MET A 53 5.79 0.51 20.58
CA MET A 53 5.77 -0.06 21.92
C MET A 53 4.90 0.72 22.92
N GLN A 54 4.62 1.99 22.62
CA GLN A 54 3.90 2.91 23.50
C GLN A 54 2.42 3.05 23.13
N HIS A 55 1.96 2.40 22.04
CA HIS A 55 0.58 2.50 21.61
C HIS A 55 -0.37 1.76 22.57
N GLU A 56 -1.43 2.41 23.05
CA GLU A 56 -2.35 1.81 24.03
C GLU A 56 -3.00 0.51 23.53
N LEU A 57 -3.41 0.48 22.25
CA LEU A 57 -4.04 -0.70 21.64
C LEU A 57 -3.07 -1.86 21.39
N ARG A 58 -1.76 -1.68 21.65
CA ARG A 58 -0.79 -2.79 21.60
C ARG A 58 -1.15 -3.91 22.55
N ILE A 59 -1.86 -3.60 23.64
CA ILE A 59 -2.39 -4.61 24.58
C ILE A 59 -3.27 -5.67 23.89
N LEU A 60 -3.92 -5.32 22.78
CA LEU A 60 -4.75 -6.24 21.98
C LEU A 60 -3.91 -7.23 21.15
N GLU A 61 -2.60 -7.03 21.08
CA GLU A 61 -1.65 -7.83 20.30
C GLU A 61 -0.61 -8.53 21.19
N GLU A 62 -0.73 -8.38 22.51
CA GLU A 62 0.14 -9.02 23.50
C GLU A 62 -0.54 -10.21 24.16
N LEU A 63 0.23 -11.29 24.34
CA LEU A 63 -0.19 -12.41 25.16
C LEU A 63 0.67 -12.45 26.42
N PHE A 64 0.02 -12.28 27.57
CA PHE A 64 0.65 -12.50 28.87
C PHE A 64 0.45 -13.95 29.29
N TYR A 65 1.55 -14.68 29.39
CA TYR A 65 1.56 -16.05 29.91
C TYR A 65 2.13 -16.04 31.33
N TYR A 66 1.30 -16.39 32.31
CA TYR A 66 1.69 -16.47 33.72
C TYR A 66 1.91 -17.92 34.12
N THR A 67 3.03 -18.21 34.79
CA THR A 67 3.34 -19.52 35.35
C THR A 67 3.81 -19.38 36.80
N HIS A 68 3.53 -20.39 37.62
CA HIS A 68 3.93 -20.46 39.03
C HIS A 68 5.38 -20.96 39.20
N ASP A 69 6.03 -21.45 38.14
CA ASP A 69 7.43 -21.88 38.22
C ASP A 69 8.38 -20.67 38.26
N GLU A 70 8.67 -20.17 39.47
CA GLU A 70 9.60 -19.09 39.73
C GLU A 70 11.06 -19.44 39.38
N GLN A 71 11.41 -20.73 39.21
CA GLN A 71 12.79 -21.21 39.01
C GLN A 71 13.21 -21.36 37.53
N SER A 72 12.37 -20.89 36.60
CA SER A 72 12.71 -20.56 35.19
C SER A 72 13.13 -21.70 34.24
N ARG A 73 13.27 -22.96 34.69
CA ARG A 73 13.59 -24.08 33.78
C ARG A 73 12.49 -24.27 32.75
N TYR A 74 11.25 -24.20 33.20
CA TYR A 74 10.06 -24.26 32.36
C TYR A 74 10.05 -23.21 31.24
N ILE A 75 10.23 -21.93 31.60
CA ILE A 75 10.26 -20.82 30.63
C ILE A 75 11.45 -20.96 29.67
N SER A 76 12.60 -21.45 30.16
CA SER A 76 13.79 -21.66 29.33
C SER A 76 13.56 -22.76 28.29
N GLU A 77 12.94 -23.88 28.67
CA GLU A 77 12.58 -24.97 27.76
C GLU A 77 11.55 -24.51 26.71
N LEU A 78 10.52 -23.76 27.12
CA LEU A 78 9.55 -23.17 26.21
C LEU A 78 10.19 -22.19 25.21
N LYS A 79 11.06 -21.29 25.67
CA LYS A 79 11.81 -20.37 24.79
C LYS A 79 12.66 -21.14 23.79
N ASN A 80 13.35 -22.20 24.22
CA ASN A 80 14.16 -23.02 23.32
C ASN A 80 13.34 -23.70 22.22
N GLU A 81 12.16 -24.24 22.55
CA GLU A 81 11.26 -24.82 21.54
C GLU A 81 10.71 -23.75 20.59
N LEU A 82 10.31 -22.58 21.10
CA LEU A 82 9.87 -21.47 20.25
C LEU A 82 10.98 -20.97 19.30
N ARG A 83 12.26 -20.96 19.74
CA ARG A 83 13.41 -20.64 18.88
C ARG A 83 13.63 -21.68 17.79
N LYS A 84 13.54 -22.99 18.10
CA LYS A 84 13.69 -24.07 17.10
C LYS A 84 12.71 -23.92 15.94
N ASP A 85 11.50 -23.45 16.22
CA ASP A 85 10.46 -23.24 15.21
C ASP A 85 10.48 -21.83 14.59
N GLY A 86 11.46 -20.99 14.94
CA GLY A 86 11.62 -19.64 14.40
C GLY A 86 10.64 -18.59 14.94
N TYR A 87 9.92 -18.87 16.03
CA TYR A 87 9.02 -17.89 16.66
C TYR A 87 9.75 -16.87 17.54
N LEU A 88 10.94 -17.23 18.02
CA LEU A 88 11.85 -16.35 18.76
C LEU A 88 13.20 -16.28 18.05
N PRO A 89 13.92 -15.14 18.12
CA PRO A 89 15.28 -15.03 17.58
C PRO A 89 16.22 -16.05 18.24
N GLU A 90 17.23 -16.51 17.50
CA GLU A 90 18.18 -17.52 17.98
C GLU A 90 18.93 -17.06 19.23
N LYS A 91 19.21 -15.76 19.33
CA LYS A 91 19.76 -15.15 20.53
C LYS A 91 18.81 -14.10 21.11
N ASP A 92 18.70 -14.09 22.43
CA ASP A 92 17.89 -13.11 23.16
C ASP A 92 18.42 -11.67 22.98
N ASP A 93 19.66 -11.49 22.50
CA ASP A 93 20.30 -10.18 22.25
C ASP A 93 20.34 -9.75 20.77
N ASP A 94 19.73 -10.50 19.85
CA ASP A 94 19.68 -10.14 18.42
C ASP A 94 18.91 -8.84 18.17
N LYS A 95 17.94 -8.54 19.05
CA LYS A 95 17.20 -7.28 19.04
C LYS A 95 17.37 -6.51 20.34
N VAL A 96 17.49 -5.19 20.21
CA VAL A 96 17.56 -4.27 21.33
C VAL A 96 16.42 -3.27 21.24
N LEU A 97 15.90 -2.85 22.39
CA LEU A 97 14.91 -1.78 22.45
C LEU A 97 15.64 -0.45 22.30
N ALA A 98 15.50 0.18 21.13
CA ALA A 98 16.08 1.48 20.86
C ALA A 98 15.02 2.56 21.04
N THR A 99 15.43 3.66 21.68
CA THR A 99 14.63 4.89 21.78
C THR A 99 15.17 5.91 20.79
N PHE A 100 14.27 6.57 20.08
CA PHE A 100 14.54 7.62 19.11
C PHE A 100 13.80 8.88 19.53
N LYS A 101 14.53 9.96 19.74
CA LYS A 101 13.97 11.28 20.05
C LYS A 101 14.82 12.36 19.41
N LEU A 102 14.34 13.59 19.42
CA LEU A 102 15.17 14.74 19.05
C LEU A 102 16.35 14.86 20.03
N LYS A 103 17.54 15.22 19.53
CA LYS A 103 18.66 15.61 20.39
C LYS A 103 18.26 16.79 21.27
N SER A 104 18.85 16.91 22.45
CA SER A 104 18.52 17.96 23.42
C SER A 104 18.63 19.37 22.82
N GLU A 105 19.65 19.64 22.01
CA GLU A 105 19.84 20.93 21.32
C GLU A 105 18.67 21.34 20.42
N TYR A 106 17.93 20.38 19.86
CA TYR A 106 16.73 20.61 19.05
C TYR A 106 15.46 20.59 19.91
N ALA A 107 15.41 19.72 20.92
CA ALA A 107 14.27 19.59 21.83
C ALA A 107 14.11 20.79 22.76
N ASP A 108 15.21 21.47 23.10
CA ASP A 108 15.20 22.66 23.96
C ASP A 108 15.08 23.97 23.15
N ASN A 109 15.33 23.92 21.83
CA ASN A 109 15.26 25.07 20.94
C ASN A 109 13.80 25.37 20.55
N LYS A 110 13.26 26.48 21.05
CA LYS A 110 11.89 26.92 20.77
C LYS A 110 11.60 27.11 19.28
N ASP A 111 12.52 27.70 18.53
CA ASP A 111 12.33 27.97 17.10
C ASP A 111 12.26 26.67 16.30
N PHE A 112 13.06 25.67 16.68
CA PHE A 112 13.00 24.35 16.04
C PHE A 112 11.72 23.58 16.41
N ARG A 113 11.26 23.68 17.66
CA ARG A 113 10.00 23.07 18.10
C ARG A 113 8.77 23.65 17.39
N ASP A 114 8.77 24.97 17.21
CA ASP A 114 7.70 25.73 16.57
C ASP A 114 7.82 25.74 15.03
N LEU A 115 8.91 25.16 14.47
CA LEU A 115 9.07 25.00 13.03
C LEU A 115 7.87 24.24 12.45
N LEU A 116 7.36 24.73 11.33
CA LEU A 116 6.20 24.12 10.69
C LEU A 116 6.61 22.98 9.78
N ILE A 117 5.88 21.87 9.91
CA ILE A 117 5.93 20.73 9.02
C ILE A 117 4.55 20.53 8.39
N TRP A 118 4.52 20.31 7.09
CA TRP A 118 3.30 20.31 6.29
C TRP A 118 2.88 18.88 5.97
N ALA A 119 1.66 18.52 6.34
CA ALA A 119 1.06 17.23 6.01
C ALA A 119 -0.32 17.42 5.39
N ASN A 120 -0.69 16.53 4.46
CA ASN A 120 -2.04 16.49 3.92
C ASN A 120 -2.93 15.54 4.73
N LYS A 121 -4.25 15.57 4.47
CA LYS A 121 -5.25 14.83 5.23
C LYS A 121 -5.89 13.75 4.38
N LYS A 122 -6.30 12.66 5.01
CA LYS A 122 -7.23 11.70 4.43
C LYS A 122 -8.66 12.20 4.61
N ILE A 123 -9.42 12.31 3.53
CA ILE A 123 -10.82 12.69 3.56
C ILE A 123 -11.68 11.68 2.78
N PRO A 124 -12.97 11.54 3.12
CA PRO A 124 -13.91 10.82 2.26
C PRO A 124 -13.88 11.40 0.85
N ASN A 125 -13.82 10.55 -0.16
CA ASN A 125 -13.79 10.99 -1.54
C ASN A 125 -15.17 11.54 -1.94
N PRO A 126 -15.32 12.85 -2.23
CA PRO A 126 -16.60 13.43 -2.62
C PRO A 126 -17.07 12.92 -4.00
N ASN A 127 -16.13 12.50 -4.83
CA ASN A 127 -16.36 11.90 -6.13
C ASN A 127 -16.33 10.37 -6.06
N ALA A 128 -16.39 9.77 -4.86
CA ALA A 128 -16.70 8.35 -4.76
C ALA A 128 -18.07 8.17 -5.40
N LYS A 129 -18.07 7.76 -6.67
CA LYS A 129 -19.27 7.27 -7.30
C LYS A 129 -19.67 6.10 -6.43
N SER A 130 -20.87 6.18 -5.88
CA SER A 130 -21.48 5.02 -5.27
C SER A 130 -21.72 4.04 -6.43
N ASN A 131 -20.69 3.27 -6.81
CA ASN A 131 -20.80 2.21 -7.80
C ASN A 131 -21.54 1.06 -7.11
N ASN A 132 -22.83 1.32 -6.96
CA ASN A 132 -23.82 0.60 -6.18
C ASN A 132 -24.98 0.20 -7.09
N ALA A 133 -26.04 -0.35 -6.50
CA ALA A 133 -27.23 -0.76 -7.23
C ALA A 133 -27.87 0.34 -8.09
N TYR A 134 -27.86 1.60 -7.64
CA TYR A 134 -28.42 2.72 -8.41
C TYR A 134 -27.63 2.99 -9.68
N SER A 135 -26.29 2.99 -9.58
CA SER A 135 -25.41 3.26 -10.73
C SER A 135 -25.56 2.22 -11.86
N LEU A 136 -25.80 0.95 -11.54
CA LEU A 136 -26.05 -0.11 -12.53
C LEU A 136 -27.38 0.10 -13.26
N LYS A 137 -28.41 0.56 -12.53
CA LYS A 137 -29.73 0.87 -13.11
C LYS A 137 -29.70 2.12 -13.99
N ALA A 138 -28.96 3.14 -13.57
CA ALA A 138 -28.89 4.43 -14.26
C ALA A 138 -28.03 4.40 -15.54
N ASN A 139 -27.24 3.35 -15.75
CA ASN A 139 -26.30 3.25 -16.88
C ASN A 139 -26.41 1.89 -17.62
N PRO A 140 -27.55 1.60 -18.28
CA PRO A 140 -27.71 0.36 -19.04
C PRO A 140 -26.74 0.31 -20.23
N GLN A 141 -26.00 -0.80 -20.34
CA GLN A 141 -25.05 -1.03 -21.43
C GLN A 141 -25.66 -1.90 -22.54
N THR A 142 -25.23 -1.66 -23.78
CA THR A 142 -25.47 -2.58 -24.91
C THR A 142 -24.13 -3.12 -25.37
N LEU A 143 -23.94 -4.43 -25.26
CA LEU A 143 -22.73 -5.12 -25.68
C LEU A 143 -22.97 -5.86 -27.00
N SER A 144 -22.17 -5.59 -28.03
CA SER A 144 -22.19 -6.41 -29.25
C SER A 144 -21.31 -7.65 -29.08
N PHE A 145 -21.83 -8.81 -29.46
CA PHE A 145 -21.20 -10.13 -29.31
C PHE A 145 -21.30 -10.90 -30.64
N GLN A 146 -20.16 -11.24 -31.23
CA GLN A 146 -20.10 -12.09 -32.42
C GLN A 146 -20.37 -13.55 -32.04
N VAL A 147 -21.38 -14.19 -32.62
CA VAL A 147 -21.65 -15.62 -32.39
C VAL A 147 -20.66 -16.49 -33.14
N HIS A 148 -20.30 -17.63 -32.53
CA HIS A 148 -19.45 -18.61 -33.19
C HIS A 148 -20.29 -19.45 -34.15
N GLY A 149 -20.73 -18.86 -35.27
CA GLY A 149 -21.23 -19.64 -36.41
C GLY A 149 -20.10 -20.50 -36.96
N ASN A 150 -20.39 -21.72 -37.41
CA ASN A 150 -19.44 -22.75 -37.88
C ASN A 150 -18.30 -22.21 -38.76
N GLN A 151 -17.23 -21.67 -38.16
CA GLN A 151 -15.91 -21.71 -38.75
C GLN A 151 -15.39 -23.12 -38.48
N LEU A 152 -15.70 -24.02 -39.42
CA LEU A 152 -14.82 -25.15 -39.69
C LEU A 152 -13.41 -24.56 -39.88
N LEU A 153 -12.61 -24.60 -38.82
CA LEU A 153 -11.16 -24.62 -38.93
C LEU A 153 -10.80 -25.94 -39.62
N GLN A 154 -11.03 -26.01 -40.94
CA GLN A 154 -10.21 -26.86 -41.76
C GLN A 154 -8.86 -26.14 -41.85
N GLU A 155 -7.90 -26.63 -41.06
CA GLU A 155 -6.48 -26.44 -41.37
C GLU A 155 -6.20 -27.11 -42.73
N THR A 156 -6.59 -26.47 -43.83
CA THR A 156 -6.07 -26.82 -45.15
C THR A 156 -4.88 -25.93 -45.42
N GLN A 157 -3.69 -26.49 -45.19
CA GLN A 157 -2.42 -26.01 -45.72
C GLN A 157 -2.48 -25.93 -47.25
N PHE A 158 -2.98 -24.84 -47.84
CA PHE A 158 -2.70 -24.51 -49.23
C PHE A 158 -2.55 -23.00 -49.40
N LYS A 159 -1.39 -22.62 -49.96
CA LYS A 159 -1.05 -21.25 -50.35
C LYS A 159 -2.06 -20.75 -51.40
N ALA A 160 -2.88 -19.77 -51.05
CA ALA A 160 -3.67 -19.00 -52.01
C ALA A 160 -3.58 -17.50 -51.66
N ASN A 161 -3.59 -16.67 -52.70
CA ASN A 161 -3.27 -15.25 -52.64
C ASN A 161 -4.29 -14.44 -51.81
N ALA A 162 -3.80 -13.42 -51.09
CA ALA A 162 -4.55 -12.54 -50.20
C ALA A 162 -5.75 -11.79 -50.82
N ASN A 163 -5.89 -11.80 -52.15
CA ASN A 163 -7.00 -11.15 -52.85
C ASN A 163 -8.22 -12.07 -53.04
N ASP A 164 -8.06 -13.39 -52.95
CA ASP A 164 -9.19 -14.34 -53.07
C ASP A 164 -9.90 -14.56 -51.72
N GLU A 165 -9.20 -14.38 -50.58
CA GLU A 165 -9.82 -14.44 -49.25
C GLU A 165 -10.80 -13.28 -49.00
N ILE A 166 -10.52 -12.09 -49.54
CA ILE A 166 -11.40 -10.92 -49.41
C ILE A 166 -12.65 -11.08 -50.30
N ALA A 167 -12.53 -11.74 -51.46
CA ALA A 167 -13.64 -11.97 -52.38
C ALA A 167 -14.64 -13.03 -51.88
N LEU A 168 -14.21 -13.99 -51.05
CA LEU A 168 -15.09 -15.00 -50.44
C LEU A 168 -15.81 -14.52 -49.18
N GLN A 169 -15.36 -13.46 -48.51
CA GLN A 169 -16.00 -12.92 -47.30
C GLN A 169 -17.18 -11.96 -47.56
N LEU A 170 -17.29 -11.42 -48.78
CA LEU A 170 -18.38 -10.48 -49.15
C LEU A 170 -19.64 -11.18 -49.71
N GLY A 171 -19.65 -12.53 -49.71
CA GLY A 171 -20.63 -13.36 -50.42
C GLY A 171 -21.79 -13.97 -49.62
N ILE A 172 -21.95 -13.70 -48.31
CA ILE A 172 -23.12 -14.17 -47.55
C ILE A 172 -23.93 -12.98 -47.04
N GLN A 173 -24.89 -12.55 -47.85
CA GLN A 173 -25.88 -11.50 -47.62
C GLN A 173 -26.97 -11.89 -46.58
N ASN A 174 -26.68 -12.76 -45.62
CA ASN A 174 -27.67 -13.26 -44.65
C ASN A 174 -27.14 -13.24 -43.20
N ASN A 175 -26.43 -12.18 -42.82
CA ASN A 175 -26.03 -11.97 -41.43
C ASN A 175 -27.17 -11.29 -40.67
N PHE A 176 -27.81 -12.04 -39.76
CA PHE A 176 -28.86 -11.50 -38.91
C PHE A 176 -28.29 -11.08 -37.54
N THR A 177 -29.01 -10.18 -36.87
CA THR A 177 -28.72 -9.77 -35.51
C THR A 177 -29.94 -9.99 -34.63
N GLN A 178 -29.69 -10.27 -33.35
CA GLN A 178 -30.72 -10.36 -32.34
C GLN A 178 -30.22 -9.77 -31.04
N THR A 179 -31.01 -8.87 -30.46
CA THR A 179 -30.70 -8.28 -29.15
C THR A 179 -31.55 -8.95 -28.07
N ILE A 180 -30.90 -9.39 -26.99
CA ILE A 180 -31.57 -9.95 -25.80
C ILE A 180 -31.30 -9.03 -24.61
N LYS A 181 -32.34 -8.65 -23.87
CA LYS A 181 -32.17 -7.97 -22.57
C LYS A 181 -31.78 -8.95 -21.48
N MET A 182 -31.04 -8.51 -20.48
CA MET A 182 -30.67 -9.37 -19.35
C MET A 182 -31.89 -9.88 -18.57
N SER A 183 -33.00 -9.13 -18.52
CA SER A 183 -34.25 -9.62 -17.93
C SER A 183 -34.95 -10.73 -18.71
N GLU A 184 -34.62 -10.87 -20.01
CA GLU A 184 -35.17 -11.88 -20.92
C GLU A 184 -34.25 -13.10 -21.04
N MET A 185 -32.97 -12.93 -20.67
CA MET A 185 -31.98 -14.01 -20.65
C MET A 185 -32.40 -15.14 -19.71
N GLU A 186 -32.22 -16.39 -20.14
CA GLU A 186 -32.61 -17.53 -19.35
C GLU A 186 -31.87 -17.58 -18.01
N ARG A 187 -32.62 -17.71 -16.93
CA ARG A 187 -32.09 -17.66 -15.55
C ARG A 187 -30.96 -18.67 -15.30
N HIS A 188 -31.03 -19.86 -15.90
CA HIS A 188 -30.00 -20.88 -15.72
C HIS A 188 -28.67 -20.49 -16.40
N ILE A 189 -28.71 -19.79 -17.53
CA ILE A 189 -27.53 -19.26 -18.21
C ILE A 189 -26.89 -18.15 -17.39
N PHE A 190 -27.68 -17.18 -16.92
CA PHE A 190 -27.17 -16.09 -16.07
C PHE A 190 -26.56 -16.62 -14.75
N ASN A 191 -27.24 -17.57 -14.10
CA ASN A 191 -26.72 -18.20 -12.88
C ASN A 191 -25.42 -18.97 -13.14
N LYS A 192 -25.30 -19.64 -14.29
CA LYS A 192 -24.06 -20.31 -14.70
C LYS A 192 -22.93 -19.30 -14.88
N ALA A 193 -23.19 -18.15 -15.51
CA ALA A 193 -22.22 -17.07 -15.67
C ALA A 193 -21.74 -16.53 -14.31
N LEU A 194 -22.68 -16.24 -13.39
CA LEU A 194 -22.36 -15.82 -12.02
C LEU A 194 -21.50 -16.86 -11.28
N HIS A 195 -21.84 -18.14 -11.40
CA HIS A 195 -21.06 -19.21 -10.78
C HIS A 195 -19.64 -19.28 -11.34
N ILE A 196 -19.45 -19.12 -12.66
CA ILE A 196 -18.12 -19.08 -13.28
C ILE A 196 -17.32 -17.89 -12.77
N LYS A 197 -17.90 -16.69 -12.76
CA LYS A 197 -17.24 -15.48 -12.25
C LYS A 197 -16.95 -15.54 -10.75
N GLY A 198 -17.78 -16.27 -9.99
CA GLY A 198 -17.63 -16.48 -8.55
C GLY A 198 -16.62 -17.56 -8.13
N LYS A 199 -15.94 -18.26 -9.05
CA LYS A 199 -15.00 -19.35 -8.69
C LYS A 199 -13.78 -18.90 -7.88
N ASN A 200 -13.28 -17.68 -8.14
CA ASN A 200 -12.16 -17.11 -7.42
C ASN A 200 -12.64 -16.64 -6.04
N SER A 201 -11.98 -17.05 -4.95
CA SER A 201 -12.32 -16.64 -3.57
C SER A 201 -12.37 -15.13 -3.36
N GLN A 202 -11.70 -14.36 -4.20
CA GLN A 202 -11.72 -12.89 -4.19
C GLN A 202 -12.72 -12.24 -5.16
N SER A 203 -13.54 -13.04 -5.83
CA SER A 203 -14.55 -12.53 -6.78
C SER A 203 -15.62 -11.68 -6.08
N LEU A 204 -15.99 -10.57 -6.70
CA LEU A 204 -17.13 -9.74 -6.28
C LEU A 204 -18.46 -10.50 -6.38
N PHE A 205 -18.56 -11.53 -7.22
CA PHE A 205 -19.80 -12.25 -7.50
C PHE A 205 -20.20 -13.30 -6.44
N HIS A 206 -19.45 -13.39 -5.35
CA HIS A 206 -19.96 -14.04 -4.14
C HIS A 206 -21.16 -13.27 -3.60
N PHE A 207 -22.17 -14.00 -3.12
CA PHE A 207 -23.45 -13.38 -2.82
C PHE A 207 -23.38 -12.45 -1.60
N ASP A 208 -22.59 -12.77 -0.58
CA ASP A 208 -22.31 -11.91 0.57
C ASP A 208 -21.69 -10.56 0.16
N ARG A 209 -20.77 -10.58 -0.81
CA ARG A 209 -20.13 -9.36 -1.33
C ARG A 209 -21.08 -8.55 -2.22
N LEU A 210 -21.83 -9.21 -3.10
CA LEU A 210 -22.89 -8.55 -3.88
C LEU A 210 -23.97 -7.94 -2.96
N GLN A 211 -24.39 -8.66 -1.93
CA GLN A 211 -25.35 -8.19 -0.94
C GLN A 211 -24.80 -6.97 -0.19
N SER A 212 -23.56 -7.04 0.28
CA SER A 212 -22.92 -5.92 0.98
C SER A 212 -22.77 -4.68 0.08
N LYS A 213 -22.40 -4.87 -1.20
CA LYS A 213 -22.12 -3.77 -2.13
C LYS A 213 -23.37 -3.18 -2.80
N LEU A 214 -24.37 -4.02 -3.09
CA LEU A 214 -25.55 -3.64 -3.87
C LEU A 214 -26.86 -3.64 -3.05
N ASN A 215 -26.83 -4.11 -1.80
CA ASN A 215 -28.00 -4.25 -0.93
C ASN A 215 -29.13 -5.10 -1.57
N ILE A 216 -28.77 -6.17 -2.28
CA ILE A 216 -29.72 -7.11 -2.90
C ILE A 216 -30.06 -8.27 -1.97
N GLN A 217 -31.31 -8.73 -1.96
CA GLN A 217 -31.74 -9.85 -1.09
C GLN A 217 -31.47 -11.22 -1.71
N ASN A 218 -31.29 -11.29 -3.03
CA ASN A 218 -31.01 -12.52 -3.75
C ASN A 218 -30.38 -12.23 -5.12
N ARG A 219 -29.79 -13.25 -5.76
CA ARG A 219 -29.13 -13.12 -7.07
C ARG A 219 -30.06 -12.71 -8.21
N ASN A 220 -31.38 -12.95 -8.09
CA ASN A 220 -32.31 -12.58 -9.16
C ASN A 220 -32.50 -11.07 -9.25
N GLU A 221 -32.36 -10.35 -8.13
CA GLU A 221 -32.43 -8.88 -8.14
C GLU A 221 -31.30 -8.28 -8.98
N LEU A 222 -30.12 -8.90 -9.01
CA LEU A 222 -29.05 -8.45 -9.90
C LEU A 222 -29.49 -8.52 -11.37
N GLN A 223 -30.03 -9.65 -11.83
CA GLN A 223 -30.46 -9.84 -13.22
C GLN A 223 -31.68 -8.98 -13.57
N ASN A 224 -32.74 -9.10 -12.78
CA ASN A 224 -34.09 -8.66 -13.16
C ASN A 224 -34.43 -7.25 -12.67
N ASN A 225 -33.63 -6.70 -11.75
CA ASN A 225 -33.85 -5.36 -11.21
C ASN A 225 -32.68 -4.43 -11.55
N LEU A 226 -31.43 -4.83 -11.27
CA LEU A 226 -30.28 -3.95 -11.46
C LEU A 226 -29.80 -3.91 -12.91
N LEU A 227 -29.71 -5.08 -13.57
CA LEU A 227 -29.23 -5.22 -14.94
C LEU A 227 -30.38 -5.34 -15.96
N LYS A 228 -31.63 -5.16 -15.53
CA LYS A 228 -32.84 -5.44 -16.31
C LYS A 228 -32.75 -4.95 -17.77
N ASP A 229 -32.31 -3.70 -17.95
CA ASP A 229 -32.29 -3.00 -19.23
C ASP A 229 -30.95 -3.10 -19.98
N TRP A 230 -29.97 -3.80 -19.41
CA TRP A 230 -28.72 -4.13 -20.10
C TRP A 230 -29.00 -5.13 -21.22
N LYS A 231 -28.24 -5.06 -22.31
CA LYS A 231 -28.50 -5.79 -23.54
C LYS A 231 -27.24 -6.44 -24.11
N ILE A 232 -27.43 -7.59 -24.74
CA ILE A 232 -26.44 -8.21 -25.61
C ILE A 232 -27.01 -8.26 -27.02
N GLU A 233 -26.31 -7.64 -27.95
CA GLU A 233 -26.58 -7.72 -29.38
C GLU A 233 -25.73 -8.85 -29.98
N PHE A 234 -26.37 -9.96 -30.32
CA PHE A 234 -25.73 -11.08 -30.99
C PHE A 234 -25.65 -10.81 -32.49
N LEU A 235 -24.43 -10.81 -33.03
CA LEU A 235 -24.10 -10.52 -34.41
C LEU A 235 -23.68 -11.80 -35.15
N GLY A 236 -23.95 -11.88 -36.45
CA GLY A 236 -23.51 -12.99 -37.30
C GLY A 236 -24.39 -14.24 -37.21
N LEU A 237 -25.68 -14.07 -36.92
CA LEU A 237 -26.64 -15.18 -36.82
C LEU A 237 -27.07 -15.69 -38.19
N GLU A 238 -27.36 -16.99 -38.25
CA GLU A 238 -28.03 -17.63 -39.38
C GLU A 238 -29.49 -17.16 -39.52
N GLN A 239 -30.15 -17.57 -40.60
CA GLN A 239 -31.51 -17.12 -40.97
C GLN A 239 -32.58 -17.46 -39.93
N ASP A 240 -32.40 -18.56 -39.19
CA ASP A 240 -33.30 -18.99 -38.13
C ASP A 240 -33.15 -18.17 -36.83
N LYS A 241 -32.12 -17.31 -36.77
CA LYS A 241 -31.75 -16.45 -35.63
C LYS A 241 -31.59 -17.22 -34.33
N GLN A 242 -31.21 -18.49 -34.38
CA GLN A 242 -30.97 -19.26 -33.17
C GLN A 242 -29.63 -18.86 -32.54
N ILE A 243 -29.65 -18.56 -31.24
CA ILE A 243 -28.45 -18.27 -30.46
C ILE A 243 -28.17 -19.46 -29.56
N SER A 244 -26.97 -20.05 -29.68
CA SER A 244 -26.57 -21.18 -28.86
C SER A 244 -26.54 -20.83 -27.36
N PRO A 245 -26.81 -21.78 -26.46
CA PRO A 245 -26.65 -21.57 -25.02
C PRO A 245 -25.23 -21.13 -24.62
N ASP A 246 -24.20 -21.61 -25.35
CA ASP A 246 -22.80 -21.26 -25.09
C ASP A 246 -22.48 -19.82 -25.47
N ASP A 247 -23.00 -19.32 -26.61
CA ASP A 247 -22.86 -17.91 -26.98
C ASP A 247 -23.60 -17.01 -25.99
N LYS A 248 -24.82 -17.40 -25.57
CA LYS A 248 -25.55 -16.69 -24.51
C LYS A 248 -24.75 -16.62 -23.21
N LEU A 249 -24.11 -17.72 -22.81
CA LEU A 249 -23.25 -17.79 -21.63
C LEU A 249 -22.04 -16.87 -21.77
N ALA A 250 -21.35 -16.91 -22.91
CA ALA A 250 -20.19 -16.07 -23.19
C ALA A 250 -20.54 -14.57 -23.20
N GLY A 251 -21.68 -14.21 -23.79
CA GLY A 251 -22.22 -12.85 -23.71
C GLY A 251 -22.52 -12.41 -22.28
N CYS A 252 -23.14 -13.28 -21.47
CA CYS A 252 -23.38 -13.01 -20.06
C CYS A 252 -22.08 -12.79 -19.27
N LEU A 253 -21.03 -13.57 -19.55
CA LEU A 253 -19.73 -13.41 -18.90
C LEU A 253 -19.11 -12.03 -19.18
N LYS A 254 -19.20 -11.54 -20.41
CA LYS A 254 -18.73 -10.19 -20.78
C LYS A 254 -19.57 -9.08 -20.15
N ILE A 255 -20.89 -9.23 -20.06
CA ILE A 255 -21.74 -8.29 -19.30
C ILE A 255 -21.30 -8.24 -17.83
N LEU A 256 -21.06 -9.40 -17.21
CA LEU A 256 -20.57 -9.44 -15.82
C LEU A 256 -19.18 -8.81 -15.69
N GLU A 257 -18.29 -8.90 -16.69
CA GLU A 257 -17.01 -8.16 -16.68
C GLU A 257 -17.22 -6.65 -16.67
N LEU A 258 -18.15 -6.15 -17.48
CA LEU A 258 -18.50 -4.73 -17.48
C LEU A 258 -19.09 -4.29 -16.13
N VAL A 259 -19.93 -5.14 -15.52
CA VAL A 259 -20.48 -4.90 -14.17
C VAL A 259 -19.37 -4.88 -13.14
N GLU A 260 -18.47 -5.86 -13.13
CA GLU A 260 -17.33 -5.91 -12.20
C GLU A 260 -16.42 -4.70 -12.37
N LYS A 261 -16.09 -4.34 -13.62
CA LYS A 261 -15.30 -3.17 -13.94
C LYS A 261 -15.97 -1.90 -13.43
N HIS A 262 -17.23 -1.67 -13.78
CA HIS A 262 -18.00 -0.52 -13.29
C HIS A 262 -18.07 -0.51 -11.77
N LEU A 263 -18.35 -1.64 -11.11
CA LEU A 263 -18.40 -1.70 -9.65
C LEU A 263 -17.04 -1.45 -8.99
N ASN A 264 -15.93 -1.82 -9.64
CA ASN A 264 -14.58 -1.61 -9.13
C ASN A 264 -13.99 -0.22 -9.47
N GLU A 265 -14.50 0.46 -10.50
CA GLU A 265 -14.00 1.76 -10.97
C GLU A 265 -14.17 2.92 -9.96
N SER A 266 -14.83 2.72 -8.80
CA SER A 266 -14.98 3.73 -7.75
C SER A 266 -15.05 3.17 -6.33
N ASP A 267 -14.22 2.18 -6.01
CA ASP A 267 -13.99 1.74 -4.64
C ASP A 267 -12.89 2.56 -3.94
N LYS A 268 -12.73 3.85 -4.28
CA LYS A 268 -11.83 4.76 -3.57
C LYS A 268 -12.63 5.59 -2.56
N PRO A 269 -13.00 5.02 -1.39
CA PRO A 269 -13.81 5.70 -0.40
C PRO A 269 -13.12 6.93 0.20
N PHE A 270 -11.79 6.98 0.08
CA PHE A 270 -10.98 8.08 0.57
C PHE A 270 -10.05 8.60 -0.52
N ILE A 271 -9.57 9.82 -0.31
CA ILE A 271 -8.48 10.47 -1.05
C ILE A 271 -7.62 11.25 -0.08
N GLY A 272 -6.36 11.48 -0.45
CA GLY A 272 -5.51 12.48 0.18
C GLY A 272 -5.86 13.88 -0.32
N THR A 273 -5.90 14.88 0.56
CA THR A 273 -6.10 16.27 0.15
C THR A 273 -4.89 16.76 -0.64
N LYS A 274 -5.13 17.55 -1.69
CA LYS A 274 -4.05 18.34 -2.30
C LYS A 274 -3.60 19.47 -1.39
N GLU A 275 -4.50 20.06 -0.59
CA GLU A 275 -4.14 21.07 0.41
C GLU A 275 -3.34 20.42 1.55
N PHE A 276 -2.15 20.98 1.83
CA PHE A 276 -1.36 20.64 3.00
C PHE A 276 -1.66 21.61 4.13
N THR A 277 -1.67 21.11 5.35
CA THR A 277 -1.88 21.92 6.56
C THR A 277 -0.64 21.90 7.44
N PRO A 278 -0.23 23.05 8.01
CA PRO A 278 0.93 23.12 8.86
C PRO A 278 0.63 22.50 10.22
N LYS A 279 1.63 21.83 10.79
CA LYS A 279 1.68 21.37 12.18
C LYS A 279 3.01 21.80 12.77
N LYS A 280 3.10 21.91 14.09
CA LYS A 280 4.39 22.15 14.73
C LYS A 280 5.22 20.87 14.70
N LEU A 281 6.52 20.99 14.44
CA LEU A 281 7.45 19.86 14.45
C LEU A 281 7.37 19.11 15.79
N TRP A 282 7.26 19.84 16.90
CA TRP A 282 7.11 19.26 18.24
C TRP A 282 5.85 18.40 18.42
N GLU A 283 4.75 18.71 17.73
CA GLU A 283 3.52 17.91 17.80
C GLU A 283 3.70 16.52 17.18
N ILE A 284 4.68 16.36 16.29
CA ILE A 284 4.93 15.10 15.57
C ILE A 284 6.15 14.37 16.15
N PHE A 285 7.26 15.08 16.37
CA PHE A 285 8.55 14.49 16.76
C PHE A 285 8.92 14.73 18.23
N GLY A 286 8.10 15.46 19.00
CA GLY A 286 8.40 15.79 20.40
C GLY A 286 8.27 14.59 21.36
N THR A 287 7.54 13.55 20.97
CA THR A 287 7.39 12.33 21.77
C THR A 287 8.43 11.29 21.36
N PRO A 288 9.27 10.78 22.27
CA PRO A 288 10.22 9.71 21.97
C PRO A 288 9.52 8.46 21.48
N LYS A 289 10.03 7.86 20.40
CA LYS A 289 9.55 6.59 19.84
C LYS A 289 10.44 5.44 20.28
N GLN A 290 9.84 4.31 20.65
CA GLN A 290 10.57 3.09 21.01
C GLN A 290 10.25 1.94 20.04
N LYS A 291 11.30 1.31 19.48
CA LYS A 291 11.17 0.16 18.58
C LYS A 291 12.23 -0.91 18.85
N TRP A 292 11.88 -2.16 18.58
CA TRP A 292 12.82 -3.27 18.59
C TRP A 292 13.59 -3.31 17.28
N VAL A 293 14.89 -3.10 17.35
CA VAL A 293 15.78 -3.08 16.18
C VAL A 293 16.82 -4.18 16.30
N LYS A 294 17.36 -4.65 15.18
CA LYS A 294 18.51 -5.53 15.25
C LYS A 294 19.67 -4.77 15.85
N LYS A 295 20.41 -5.42 16.74
CA LYS A 295 21.56 -4.81 17.41
C LYS A 295 22.60 -4.31 16.40
N ASP A 296 22.82 -5.05 15.32
CA ASP A 296 23.78 -4.69 14.27
C ASP A 296 23.36 -3.47 13.44
N ASP A 297 22.07 -3.18 13.37
CA ASP A 297 21.52 -2.03 12.64
C ASP A 297 21.70 -0.72 13.44
N VAL A 298 21.96 -0.80 14.75
CA VAL A 298 22.15 0.38 15.61
C VAL A 298 23.51 1.01 15.34
N LYS A 299 23.51 2.22 14.77
CA LYS A 299 24.70 3.01 14.46
C LYS A 299 24.63 4.38 15.13
N THR A 300 24.80 4.41 16.46
CA THR A 300 24.76 5.67 17.24
C THR A 300 25.79 6.70 16.76
N THR A 301 26.88 6.26 16.12
CA THR A 301 27.89 7.14 15.52
C THR A 301 27.30 8.12 14.52
N ILE A 302 26.34 7.70 13.68
CA ILE A 302 25.65 8.58 12.73
C ILE A 302 24.99 9.74 13.47
N ALA A 303 24.27 9.46 14.56
CA ALA A 303 23.63 10.51 15.34
C ALA A 303 24.66 11.43 16.00
N THR A 304 25.75 10.89 16.55
CA THR A 304 26.74 11.70 17.29
C THR A 304 27.67 12.53 16.41
N GLN A 305 27.99 12.08 15.19
CA GLN A 305 28.99 12.74 14.32
C GLN A 305 28.37 13.79 13.39
N ASN A 306 27.05 13.73 13.18
CA ASN A 306 26.35 14.60 12.25
C ASN A 306 25.47 15.58 13.02
N ASP A 307 25.90 16.85 13.11
CA ASP A 307 25.14 17.95 13.71
C ASP A 307 23.79 18.18 12.99
N TRP A 308 23.81 18.07 11.67
CA TRP A 308 22.65 18.21 10.78
C TRP A 308 21.62 17.07 10.88
N TYR A 309 21.97 15.92 11.47
CA TYR A 309 21.01 14.84 11.75
C TYR A 309 20.35 15.07 13.11
N VAL A 310 19.04 15.24 13.16
CA VAL A 310 18.38 15.79 14.37
C VAL A 310 18.00 14.76 15.43
N MET A 311 17.95 13.48 15.08
CA MET A 311 17.59 12.42 16.02
C MET A 311 18.81 12.03 16.87
N ASP A 312 18.58 11.66 18.13
CA ASP A 312 19.63 11.27 19.08
C ASP A 312 20.18 9.85 18.84
N ASN A 313 19.50 9.10 17.98
CA ASN A 313 19.82 7.72 17.69
C ASN A 313 19.56 7.39 16.21
N PHE A 314 20.20 6.33 15.72
CA PHE A 314 20.00 5.80 14.38
C PHE A 314 20.07 4.28 14.42
N ALA A 315 19.08 3.63 13.82
CA ALA A 315 19.10 2.19 13.60
C ALA A 315 18.48 1.86 12.25
N GLY A 316 19.30 1.52 11.25
CA GLY A 316 18.87 1.43 9.86
C GLY A 316 19.62 0.42 9.01
N THR A 317 19.19 0.29 7.76
CA THR A 317 19.79 -0.60 6.77
C THR A 317 21.03 0.02 6.14
N SER A 318 21.84 -0.80 5.47
CA SER A 318 23.01 -0.34 4.71
C SER A 318 22.66 0.69 3.62
N LEU A 319 21.43 0.64 3.08
CA LEU A 319 20.97 1.62 2.08
C LEU A 319 20.65 2.97 2.72
N GLU A 320 20.05 2.97 3.92
CA GLU A 320 19.82 4.19 4.70
C GLU A 320 21.15 4.80 5.15
N GLU A 321 22.14 3.98 5.56
CA GLU A 321 23.50 4.45 5.82
C GLU A 321 24.15 5.09 4.59
N ALA A 322 23.97 4.48 3.40
CA ALA A 322 24.47 5.04 2.14
C ALA A 322 23.81 6.39 1.80
N LEU A 323 22.52 6.58 2.12
CA LEU A 323 21.86 7.88 1.97
C LEU A 323 22.50 8.94 2.88
N ILE A 324 22.75 8.61 4.15
CA ILE A 324 23.42 9.53 5.09
C ILE A 324 24.79 9.92 4.54
N GLN A 325 25.56 8.96 4.04
CA GLN A 325 26.86 9.21 3.43
C GLN A 325 26.75 10.10 2.18
N PHE A 326 25.78 9.83 1.29
CA PHE A 326 25.52 10.63 0.10
C PHE A 326 25.24 12.11 0.43
N ILE A 327 24.45 12.37 1.48
CA ILE A 327 24.13 13.73 1.94
C ILE A 327 25.36 14.36 2.58
N SER A 328 26.10 13.62 3.41
CA SER A 328 27.33 14.08 4.08
C SER A 328 28.37 14.59 3.07
N GLU A 329 28.56 13.88 1.96
CA GLU A 329 29.47 14.26 0.87
C GLU A 329 29.10 15.58 0.17
N ARG A 330 27.83 15.99 0.23
CA ARG A 330 27.29 17.21 -0.40
C ARG A 330 26.94 18.29 0.63
N LEU A 331 27.24 18.05 1.90
CA LEU A 331 26.81 18.90 3.00
C LEU A 331 27.44 20.30 2.93
N GLY A 332 28.67 20.42 2.42
CA GLY A 332 29.34 21.71 2.23
C GLY A 332 28.55 22.64 1.30
N ASP A 333 28.12 22.12 0.15
CA ASP A 333 27.32 22.86 -0.82
C ASP A 333 25.95 23.24 -0.24
N LEU A 334 25.31 22.31 0.46
CA LEU A 334 24.05 22.54 1.15
C LEU A 334 24.18 23.64 2.22
N LYS A 335 25.14 23.51 3.15
CA LYS A 335 25.38 24.46 4.24
C LYS A 335 25.83 25.83 3.75
N SER A 336 26.33 25.95 2.51
CA SER A 336 26.66 27.25 1.92
C SER A 336 25.41 28.09 1.62
N LYS A 337 24.27 27.45 1.32
CA LYS A 337 23.01 28.10 0.92
C LYS A 337 21.93 28.00 1.98
N TYR A 338 21.91 26.92 2.74
CA TYR A 338 20.80 26.56 3.61
C TYR A 338 21.26 26.26 5.05
N ASP A 339 20.35 26.46 6.00
CA ASP A 339 20.35 25.72 7.27
C ASP A 339 19.75 24.33 6.99
N VAL A 340 20.45 23.28 7.43
CA VAL A 340 20.20 21.89 6.99
C VAL A 340 19.87 21.01 8.18
N HIS A 341 18.70 20.38 8.15
CA HIS A 341 18.27 19.41 9.16
C HIS A 341 17.67 18.16 8.52
N LEU A 342 18.27 16.99 8.74
CA LEU A 342 17.71 15.70 8.33
C LEU A 342 17.04 15.02 9.53
N ILE A 343 15.77 14.67 9.34
CA ILE A 343 14.95 13.94 10.30
C ILE A 343 14.69 12.54 9.76
N ARG A 344 14.94 11.51 10.56
CA ARG A 344 14.42 10.17 10.30
C ARG A 344 13.02 10.06 10.89
N ASN A 345 12.06 9.65 10.08
CA ASN A 345 10.64 9.77 10.42
C ASN A 345 10.20 8.86 11.58
N GLU A 346 10.74 7.65 11.67
CA GLU A 346 10.35 6.68 12.72
C GLU A 346 8.83 6.38 12.74
N GLU A 347 8.19 6.39 11.56
CA GLU A 347 6.76 6.09 11.36
C GLU A 347 5.80 7.04 12.12
N VAL A 348 6.23 8.27 12.49
CA VAL A 348 5.36 9.23 13.22
C VAL A 348 4.72 10.29 12.32
N PHE A 349 5.34 10.61 11.18
CA PHE A 349 4.83 11.54 10.18
C PHE A 349 4.23 10.75 9.00
N LYS A 350 2.98 11.09 8.66
CA LYS A 350 2.20 10.38 7.65
C LYS A 350 1.59 11.35 6.64
N LEU A 351 1.71 10.98 5.37
CA LEU A 351 1.04 11.56 4.22
C LEU A 351 -0.04 10.62 3.71
N ASN A 352 -0.94 11.14 2.88
CA ASN A 352 -2.04 10.38 2.30
C ASN A 352 -2.03 10.57 0.78
N ASN A 353 -1.94 9.48 0.03
CA ASN A 353 -1.89 9.51 -1.43
C ASN A 353 -3.08 10.28 -2.02
N PHE A 354 -2.86 11.18 -2.98
CA PHE A 354 -3.94 11.98 -3.56
C PHE A 354 -5.00 11.11 -4.24
N ALA A 355 -4.58 10.00 -4.85
CA ALA A 355 -5.45 9.19 -5.69
C ALA A 355 -6.49 8.37 -4.89
N ASP A 356 -6.14 7.82 -3.73
CA ASP A 356 -6.95 6.85 -2.95
C ASP A 356 -6.85 7.01 -1.42
N GLY A 357 -6.04 7.94 -0.94
CA GLY A 357 -5.84 8.15 0.49
C GLY A 357 -5.09 7.02 1.18
N GLU A 358 -4.32 6.21 0.46
CA GLU A 358 -3.38 5.27 1.05
C GLU A 358 -2.32 6.02 1.87
N GLY A 359 -2.01 5.50 3.07
CA GLY A 359 -1.06 6.13 3.98
C GLY A 359 0.38 5.89 3.56
N PHE A 360 1.17 6.95 3.49
CA PHE A 360 2.60 6.89 3.19
C PHE A 360 3.42 7.60 4.28
N MET A 361 4.42 6.91 4.83
CA MET A 361 5.33 7.45 5.83
C MET A 361 6.74 7.45 5.23
N PRO A 362 7.23 8.59 4.70
CA PRO A 362 8.57 8.64 4.11
C PRO A 362 9.63 8.33 5.16
N ASP A 363 10.68 7.60 4.81
CA ASP A 363 11.75 7.21 5.76
C ASP A 363 12.50 8.42 6.33
N PHE A 364 12.77 9.43 5.48
CA PHE A 364 13.48 10.65 5.86
C PHE A 364 12.79 11.92 5.37
N ILE A 365 12.97 12.98 6.13
CA ILE A 365 12.51 14.34 5.84
C ILE A 365 13.71 15.27 5.96
N LEU A 366 14.14 15.85 4.85
CA LEU A 366 15.19 16.85 4.81
C LEU A 366 14.54 18.25 4.81
N LEU A 367 14.85 19.01 5.87
CA LEU A 367 14.42 20.39 6.04
C LEU A 367 15.57 21.31 5.65
N LEU A 368 15.33 22.17 4.67
CA LEU A 368 16.25 23.24 4.27
C LEU A 368 15.59 24.59 4.51
N LYS A 369 16.36 25.55 5.00
CA LYS A 369 15.93 26.96 5.09
C LYS A 369 16.98 27.83 4.45
N ASP A 370 16.60 28.72 3.55
CA ASP A 370 17.55 29.66 2.96
C ASP A 370 18.26 30.52 4.02
N LYS A 371 19.55 30.74 3.82
CA LYS A 371 20.33 31.68 4.66
C LYS A 371 20.17 33.13 4.25
N GLN A 372 19.71 33.38 3.03
CA GLN A 372 19.41 34.72 2.51
C GLN A 372 18.00 34.73 1.93
N LYS A 373 17.33 35.88 1.96
CA LYS A 373 16.01 35.99 1.34
C LYS A 373 16.10 35.69 -0.17
N SER A 374 15.19 34.86 -0.67
CA SER A 374 15.26 34.35 -2.04
C SER A 374 14.56 35.28 -3.03
N SER A 375 15.29 36.17 -3.69
CA SER A 375 14.71 37.02 -4.75
C SER A 375 14.35 36.27 -6.04
N SER A 376 14.75 34.99 -6.20
CA SER A 376 14.59 34.22 -7.43
C SER A 376 13.19 33.64 -7.65
N ASP A 377 12.38 33.54 -6.58
CA ASP A 377 11.06 32.89 -6.63
C ASP A 377 9.88 33.86 -6.40
N SER A 378 10.09 35.15 -6.67
CA SER A 378 9.06 36.20 -6.51
C SER A 378 8.67 36.47 -5.05
N VAL A 379 9.51 36.08 -4.08
CA VAL A 379 9.24 36.16 -2.64
C VAL A 379 10.37 36.90 -1.92
N ASP A 380 10.11 38.07 -1.34
CA ASP A 380 11.12 38.81 -0.53
C ASP A 380 11.22 38.28 0.92
N ASP A 381 11.41 36.96 1.07
CA ASP A 381 11.44 36.28 2.36
C ASP A 381 12.28 34.98 2.31
N PHE A 382 12.51 34.36 3.47
CA PHE A 382 13.21 33.08 3.58
C PHE A 382 12.32 31.91 3.11
N LEU A 383 12.82 31.15 2.13
CA LEU A 383 12.14 29.95 1.66
C LEU A 383 12.58 28.74 2.46
N HIS A 384 11.61 27.91 2.81
CA HIS A 384 11.79 26.66 3.51
C HIS A 384 11.42 25.51 2.57
N TYR A 385 12.16 24.42 2.64
CA TYR A 385 11.93 23.24 1.84
C TYR A 385 11.73 22.05 2.76
N GLN A 386 10.67 21.30 2.50
CA GLN A 386 10.41 20.02 3.11
C GLN A 386 10.51 18.95 2.05
N ILE A 387 11.63 18.23 2.08
CA ILE A 387 12.01 17.25 1.07
C ILE A 387 11.80 15.84 1.65
N PHE A 388 10.94 15.05 1.02
CA PHE A 388 10.66 13.67 1.38
C PHE A 388 11.60 12.74 0.63
N ILE A 389 12.23 11.83 1.37
CA ILE A 389 13.25 10.92 0.85
C ILE A 389 12.92 9.49 1.30
N GLU A 390 12.95 8.56 0.34
CA GLU A 390 12.62 7.16 0.56
C GLU A 390 13.70 6.26 -0.07
N PRO A 391 14.58 5.64 0.74
CA PRO A 391 15.46 4.58 0.30
C PRO A 391 14.70 3.30 -0.07
N LYS A 392 14.98 2.71 -1.24
CA LYS A 392 14.36 1.45 -1.67
C LYS A 392 15.33 0.44 -2.25
N GLY A 393 15.18 -0.80 -1.79
CA GLY A 393 15.88 -1.98 -2.32
C GLY A 393 15.13 -2.60 -3.50
N GLU A 394 15.89 -3.20 -4.42
CA GLU A 394 15.45 -3.79 -5.70
C GLU A 394 14.16 -4.63 -5.63
N HIS A 395 14.06 -5.56 -4.68
CA HIS A 395 12.91 -6.46 -4.54
C HIS A 395 11.60 -5.80 -4.08
N LEU A 396 11.65 -4.52 -3.68
CA LEU A 396 10.49 -3.80 -3.15
C LEU A 396 9.97 -2.72 -4.10
N VAL A 397 10.70 -2.40 -5.16
CA VAL A 397 10.36 -1.29 -6.08
C VAL A 397 9.03 -1.54 -6.80
N GLU A 398 8.75 -2.77 -7.26
CA GLU A 398 7.52 -3.05 -8.01
C GLU A 398 6.23 -2.83 -7.21
N ASN A 399 6.22 -3.18 -5.93
CA ASN A 399 5.06 -3.00 -5.06
C ASN A 399 4.89 -1.55 -4.59
N ASP A 400 5.99 -0.81 -4.47
CA ASP A 400 6.02 0.54 -3.90
C ASP A 400 6.00 1.65 -4.97
N ARG A 401 5.85 1.34 -6.26
CA ARG A 401 5.82 2.34 -7.36
C ARG A 401 4.81 3.47 -7.14
N TRP A 402 3.69 3.19 -6.48
CA TRP A 402 2.68 4.22 -6.18
C TRP A 402 3.22 5.30 -5.23
N LYS A 403 4.18 4.97 -4.35
CA LYS A 403 4.81 5.94 -3.42
C LYS A 403 5.72 6.90 -4.19
N GLU A 404 6.49 6.40 -5.15
CA GLU A 404 7.33 7.25 -6.01
C GLU A 404 6.47 8.17 -6.88
N ALA A 405 5.40 7.64 -7.49
CA ALA A 405 4.44 8.46 -8.23
C ALA A 405 3.81 9.54 -7.33
N PHE A 406 3.49 9.21 -6.08
CA PHE A 406 2.95 10.18 -5.13
C PHE A 406 3.98 11.26 -4.74
N LEU A 407 5.25 10.90 -4.55
CA LEU A 407 6.35 11.84 -4.31
C LEU A 407 6.52 12.81 -5.50
N GLU A 408 6.43 12.30 -6.73
CA GLU A 408 6.44 13.12 -7.95
C GLU A 408 5.23 14.08 -8.02
N GLU A 409 4.02 13.58 -7.74
CA GLU A 409 2.81 14.41 -7.70
C GLU A 409 2.91 15.55 -6.68
N ILE A 410 3.53 15.32 -5.51
CA ILE A 410 3.81 16.38 -4.53
C ILE A 410 4.73 17.45 -5.12
N THR A 411 5.81 17.04 -5.78
CA THR A 411 6.78 17.97 -6.42
C THR A 411 6.14 18.76 -7.56
N VAL A 412 5.29 18.13 -8.38
CA VAL A 412 4.55 18.84 -9.43
C VAL A 412 3.61 19.88 -8.84
N GLU A 413 2.92 19.56 -7.75
CA GLU A 413 1.94 20.47 -7.14
C GLU A 413 2.60 21.59 -6.32
N TYR A 414 3.72 21.35 -5.62
CA TYR A 414 4.31 22.26 -4.62
C TYR A 414 5.82 22.53 -4.76
N GLY A 415 6.49 21.92 -5.72
CA GLY A 415 7.94 22.04 -5.89
C GLY A 415 8.39 23.30 -6.65
N LYS A 416 7.45 23.97 -7.35
CA LYS A 416 7.75 25.14 -8.21
C LYS A 416 6.93 26.37 -7.86
N ASP A 417 5.76 26.49 -8.50
CA ASP A 417 4.98 27.73 -8.62
C ASP A 417 4.10 27.97 -7.41
N LYS A 418 3.72 26.89 -6.71
CA LYS A 418 2.84 26.94 -5.56
C LYS A 418 3.65 26.96 -4.28
N ILE A 419 3.75 28.14 -3.69
CA ILE A 419 4.36 28.33 -2.38
C ILE A 419 3.27 28.20 -1.32
N LEU A 420 3.50 27.36 -0.32
CA LEU A 420 2.64 27.24 0.84
C LEU A 420 2.87 28.45 1.75
N GLN A 421 1.86 29.32 1.81
CA GLN A 421 1.86 30.52 2.63
C GLN A 421 0.44 30.69 3.19
N LYS A 422 0.27 30.41 4.50
CA LYS A 422 -1.00 30.66 5.19
C LYS A 422 -0.73 31.35 6.52
N ASP A 423 -0.30 32.61 6.45
CA ASP A 423 0.24 33.37 7.59
C ASP A 423 1.49 32.72 8.21
N THR A 424 2.22 31.96 7.39
CA THR A 424 3.42 31.19 7.72
C THR A 424 4.60 31.68 6.89
N PRO A 425 5.85 31.34 7.28
CA PRO A 425 6.97 31.37 6.35
C PRO A 425 6.64 30.62 5.04
N HIS A 426 7.39 30.91 3.99
CA HIS A 426 7.17 30.34 2.67
C HIS A 426 7.74 28.92 2.61
N TYR A 427 6.92 27.94 2.19
CA TYR A 427 7.34 26.54 2.07
C TYR A 427 7.17 25.98 0.66
N ARG A 428 8.12 25.15 0.25
CA ARG A 428 8.01 24.21 -0.88
C ARG A 428 8.08 22.78 -0.39
N LEU A 429 7.29 21.91 -1.02
CA LEU A 429 7.28 20.48 -0.74
C LEU A 429 7.82 19.74 -1.94
N ILE A 430 8.70 18.77 -1.69
CA ILE A 430 9.42 18.05 -2.73
C ILE A 430 9.46 16.59 -2.36
N GLY A 431 8.95 15.73 -3.22
CA GLY A 431 9.27 14.32 -3.20
C GLY A 431 10.41 14.02 -4.18
N LEU A 432 11.48 13.41 -3.68
CA LEU A 432 12.54 12.91 -4.53
C LEU A 432 12.18 11.53 -5.10
N PRO A 433 12.78 11.12 -6.24
CA PRO A 433 12.78 9.73 -6.67
C PRO A 433 13.30 8.81 -5.57
N PHE A 434 13.13 7.50 -5.70
CA PHE A 434 13.69 6.58 -4.73
C PHE A 434 15.22 6.64 -4.69
N PHE A 435 15.78 6.63 -3.47
CA PHE A 435 17.22 6.46 -3.29
C PHE A 435 17.55 4.97 -3.34
N THR A 436 18.34 4.56 -4.33
CA THR A 436 18.64 3.15 -4.60
C THR A 436 20.15 2.88 -4.56
N ASP A 437 20.56 1.61 -4.60
CA ASP A 437 21.97 1.25 -4.66
C ASP A 437 22.54 1.57 -6.05
N ASN A 438 23.55 2.43 -6.13
CA ASN A 438 24.18 2.85 -7.39
C ASN A 438 24.72 1.69 -8.24
N LYS A 439 25.25 0.62 -7.62
CA LYS A 439 25.80 -0.52 -8.37
C LYS A 439 24.71 -1.38 -8.98
N LYS A 440 23.57 -1.49 -8.29
CA LYS A 440 22.45 -2.33 -8.73
C LYS A 440 21.45 -1.58 -9.61
N ASN A 441 21.21 -0.30 -9.31
CA ASN A 441 20.20 0.55 -9.92
C ASN A 441 20.79 1.93 -10.29
N PRO A 442 21.80 1.98 -11.19
CA PRO A 442 22.51 3.21 -11.51
C PRO A 442 21.62 4.29 -12.14
N LYS A 443 20.54 3.90 -12.82
CA LYS A 443 19.61 4.83 -13.47
C LYS A 443 18.78 5.59 -12.45
N GLU A 444 18.12 4.87 -11.54
CA GLU A 444 17.30 5.42 -10.47
C GLU A 444 18.17 6.25 -9.50
N TYR A 445 19.38 5.76 -9.17
CA TYR A 445 20.35 6.52 -8.41
C TYR A 445 20.77 7.82 -9.11
N GLY A 446 20.93 7.79 -10.45
CA GLY A 446 21.19 8.97 -11.27
C GLY A 446 20.05 9.99 -11.20
N GLN A 447 18.80 9.54 -11.35
CA GLN A 447 17.61 10.40 -11.23
C GLN A 447 17.50 11.06 -9.85
N PHE A 448 17.78 10.31 -8.78
CA PHE A 448 17.88 10.86 -7.44
C PHE A 448 18.96 11.95 -7.35
N THR A 449 20.16 11.66 -7.87
CA THR A 449 21.31 12.57 -7.82
C THR A 449 21.06 13.86 -8.60
N GLU A 450 20.37 13.78 -9.74
CA GLU A 450 19.98 14.94 -10.54
C GLU A 450 18.88 15.75 -9.84
N SER A 451 17.98 15.12 -9.09
CA SER A 451 16.90 15.83 -8.40
C SER A 451 17.33 16.44 -7.07
N PHE A 452 18.28 15.80 -6.38
CA PHE A 452 18.77 16.22 -5.07
C PHE A 452 19.70 17.44 -5.18
N PRO A 453 19.54 18.52 -4.38
CA PRO A 453 18.46 18.92 -3.49
C PRO A 453 17.78 20.20 -3.99
N LEU A 454 17.81 20.47 -5.32
CA LEU A 454 16.85 21.30 -6.07
C LEU A 454 17.24 21.65 -7.53
N GLY A 455 17.43 20.66 -8.40
CA GLY A 455 17.09 20.85 -9.82
C GLY A 455 17.79 19.91 -10.80
N ALA A 456 17.18 19.51 -11.93
CA ALA A 456 16.29 20.33 -12.75
C ALA A 456 14.79 20.22 -12.48
N VAL A 457 14.22 21.40 -12.38
CA VAL A 457 12.81 21.71 -12.30
C VAL A 457 12.25 21.74 -13.75
N SER A 458 12.10 20.62 -14.48
CA SER A 458 11.07 20.36 -15.55
C SER A 458 11.33 19.09 -16.42
N PRO A 459 10.34 18.66 -17.22
CA PRO A 459 10.38 19.06 -18.63
C PRO A 459 9.22 19.98 -19.01
N GLU A 460 9.49 20.78 -20.02
CA GLU A 460 8.62 21.80 -20.57
C GLU A 460 7.44 21.18 -21.33
N LYS A 461 6.30 21.88 -21.23
CA LYS A 461 5.10 21.86 -22.09
C LYS A 461 4.20 20.61 -22.11
#